data_AF-A0AAD1CKA6-F1
#
_entry.id   AF-A0AAD1CKA6-F1
#
_cell.length_a   1.000
_cell.length_b   1.000
_cell.length_c   1.000
_cell.angle_alpha   90.00
_cell.angle_beta   90.00
_cell.angle_gamma   90.00
#
_symmetry.space_group_name_H-M   'P 1'
#
loop_
_entity.id
_entity.type
_entity.pdbx_description
1 polymer ?
#
loop_
_entity_poly.entity_id
_entity_poly.type
_entity_poly.pdbx_seq_one_letter_code
_entity_poly.pdbx_strand_id
1 'polypeptide(L)'
;MNGIETNTLITMSYRGHDEETAKWIAGMTGTKRLSITKSDHVETNQFGVETKTGKRTYGQEQEYMINTNRILSFNPRVGAFINGGSLACIIKTCWIPVKEFLDYPREPVPSNDMIIDYT
;
A
#
# COMPACT_ATOMS: atom_id res chain seq x y z
N MET A 1 12.59 1.79 28.47
CA MET A 1 11.56 1.53 27.44
C MET A 1 11.95 2.30 26.20
N ASN A 2 12.70 1.68 25.29
CA ASN A 2 13.05 2.30 24.01
C ASN A 2 11.84 2.14 23.07
N GLY A 3 10.86 3.04 23.23
CA GLY A 3 9.77 3.15 22.28
C GLY A 3 10.36 3.65 20.96
N ILE A 4 10.44 2.77 19.96
CA ILE A 4 10.71 3.18 18.59
C ILE A 4 9.58 4.15 18.22
N GLU A 5 9.90 5.43 18.07
CA GLU A 5 8.94 6.42 17.59
C GLU A 5 8.47 5.98 16.20
N THR A 6 7.26 5.43 16.17
CA THR A 6 6.67 4.83 14.96
C THR A 6 5.94 5.89 14.13
N ASN A 7 6.49 7.10 14.06
CA ASN A 7 5.98 8.12 13.16
C ASN A 7 6.77 8.06 11.85
N THR A 8 6.60 6.96 11.12
CA THR A 8 7.16 6.85 9.77
C THR A 8 6.14 7.39 8.78
N LEU A 9 6.52 8.45 8.08
CA LEU A 9 5.67 9.05 7.02
C LEU A 9 5.50 8.12 5.82
N ILE A 10 6.43 7.17 5.65
CA ILE A 10 6.50 6.24 4.52
C ILE A 10 6.70 4.84 5.06
N THR A 11 5.87 3.90 4.62
CA THR A 11 6.02 2.47 4.88
C THR A 11 6.01 1.71 3.56
N MET A 12 7.01 0.87 3.35
CA MET A 12 7.12 0.02 2.17
C MET A 12 7.23 -1.44 2.60
N SER A 13 6.35 -2.29 2.10
CA SER A 13 6.38 -3.73 2.38
C SER A 13 6.63 -4.50 1.09
N TYR A 14 7.67 -5.34 1.10
CA TYR A 14 8.02 -6.19 -0.04
C TYR A 14 7.46 -7.59 0.18
N ARG A 15 6.59 -8.05 -0.73
CA ARG A 15 5.79 -9.27 -0.56
C ARG A 15 4.97 -9.26 0.74
N GLY A 16 4.26 -10.36 0.98
CA GLY A 16 3.45 -10.57 2.17
C GLY A 16 2.86 -11.97 2.11
N HIS A 17 3.73 -12.98 2.19
CA HIS A 17 3.34 -14.39 2.04
C HIS A 17 2.61 -14.93 3.27
N ASP A 18 2.82 -14.30 4.43
CA ASP A 18 2.19 -14.69 5.68
C ASP A 18 0.86 -13.94 5.88
N GLU A 19 -0.14 -14.64 6.41
CA GLU A 19 -1.50 -14.11 6.57
C GLU A 19 -1.57 -12.99 7.60
N GLU A 20 -0.84 -13.12 8.71
CA GLU A 20 -0.79 -12.09 9.76
C GLU A 20 -0.17 -10.81 9.21
N THR A 21 0.97 -10.95 8.52
CA THR A 21 1.65 -9.84 7.86
C THR A 21 0.77 -9.18 6.79
N ALA A 22 0.07 -9.97 5.97
CA ALA A 22 -0.81 -9.45 4.94
C ALA A 22 -2.00 -8.67 5.51
N LYS A 23 -2.59 -9.12 6.62
CA LYS A 23 -3.65 -8.39 7.34
C LYS A 23 -3.14 -7.09 7.92
N TRP A 24 -1.95 -7.10 8.50
CA TRP A 24 -1.31 -5.90 9.03
C TRP A 24 -1.05 -4.86 7.92
N ILE A 25 -0.49 -5.27 6.78
CA ILE A 25 -0.27 -4.39 5.62
C ILE A 25 -1.61 -3.84 5.09
N ALA A 26 -2.63 -4.69 4.94
CA ALA A 26 -3.95 -4.27 4.47
C ALA A 26 -4.56 -3.20 5.38
N GLY A 27 -4.44 -3.36 6.70
CA GLY A 27 -4.92 -2.41 7.70
C GLY A 27 -4.30 -1.02 7.57
N MET A 28 -3.01 -0.95 7.22
CA MET A 28 -2.32 0.34 6.99
C MET A 28 -2.74 1.04 5.69
N THR A 29 -3.37 0.34 4.74
CA THR A 29 -3.75 0.91 3.43
C THR A 29 -5.04 1.72 3.47
N GLY A 30 -5.74 1.72 4.61
CA GLY A 30 -7.05 2.32 4.77
C GLY A 30 -8.16 1.52 4.09
N THR A 31 -9.37 2.09 4.00
CA THR A 31 -10.55 1.42 3.46
C THR A 31 -11.24 2.24 2.38
N LYS A 32 -11.82 1.55 1.41
CA LYS A 32 -12.67 2.09 0.34
C LYS A 32 -14.09 1.57 0.49
N ARG A 33 -15.08 2.37 0.08
CA ARG A 33 -16.49 1.95 0.02
C ARG A 33 -16.79 1.39 -1.36
N LEU A 34 -17.33 0.19 -1.43
CA LEU A 34 -17.82 -0.44 -2.64
C LEU A 34 -19.35 -0.45 -2.61
N SER A 35 -19.97 0.05 -3.68
CA SER A 35 -21.40 -0.09 -3.89
C SER A 35 -21.64 -1.36 -4.70
N ILE A 36 -22.34 -2.32 -4.11
CA ILE A 36 -22.65 -3.61 -4.73
C ILE A 36 -24.15 -3.66 -4.97
N THR A 37 -24.57 -4.03 -6.18
CA THR A 37 -25.99 -4.29 -6.45
C THR A 37 -26.31 -5.69 -5.97
N LYS A 38 -27.08 -5.81 -4.87
CA LYS A 38 -27.35 -7.09 -4.20
C LYS A 38 -28.44 -7.90 -4.91
N SER A 39 -29.39 -7.24 -5.55
CA SER A 39 -30.47 -7.91 -6.28
C SER A 39 -31.07 -6.97 -7.34
N ASP A 40 -31.31 -7.51 -8.54
CA ASP A 40 -32.08 -6.86 -9.61
C ASP A 40 -33.37 -7.68 -9.77
N HIS A 41 -34.54 -7.07 -9.54
CA HIS A 41 -35.83 -7.74 -9.69
C HIS A 41 -36.26 -7.69 -11.16
N VAL A 42 -36.48 -8.86 -11.77
CA VAL A 42 -36.96 -8.96 -13.15
C VAL A 42 -38.29 -9.70 -13.11
N GLU A 43 -39.36 -9.03 -13.55
CA GLU A 43 -40.67 -9.65 -13.72
C GLU A 43 -40.85 -10.04 -15.19
N THR A 44 -41.28 -11.28 -15.43
CA THR A 44 -41.53 -11.78 -16.78
C THR A 44 -43.02 -11.68 -17.08
N ASN A 45 -43.39 -10.93 -18.13
CA ASN A 45 -44.79 -10.85 -18.56
C ASN A 45 -45.24 -12.16 -19.24
N GLN A 46 -46.56 -12.36 -19.38
CA GLN A 46 -47.18 -13.57 -19.96
C GLN A 46 -46.69 -13.93 -21.39
N PHE A 47 -46.01 -13.01 -22.07
CA PHE A 47 -45.41 -13.19 -23.40
C PHE A 47 -43.89 -13.43 -23.37
N GLY A 48 -43.29 -13.70 -22.21
CA GLY A 48 -41.86 -13.99 -22.09
C GLY A 48 -40.94 -12.76 -22.20
N VAL A 49 -41.53 -11.55 -22.25
CA VAL A 49 -40.76 -10.31 -22.27
C VAL A 49 -40.35 -9.96 -20.83
N GLU A 50 -39.04 -9.92 -20.59
CA GLU A 50 -38.46 -9.45 -19.34
C GLU A 50 -38.74 -7.96 -19.17
N THR A 51 -39.58 -7.62 -18.18
CA THR A 51 -39.78 -6.24 -17.76
C THR A 51 -38.95 -6.05 -16.49
N LYS A 52 -37.89 -5.25 -16.59
CA LYS A 52 -37.04 -4.91 -15.45
C LYS A 52 -37.78 -3.91 -14.57
N THR A 53 -38.51 -4.41 -13.57
CA THR A 53 -39.19 -3.58 -12.58
C THR A 53 -38.12 -2.89 -11.73
N GLY A 54 -38.12 -1.56 -11.68
CA GLY A 54 -37.00 -0.71 -11.19
C GLY A 54 -36.59 -0.82 -9.71
N LYS A 55 -36.92 -1.92 -9.02
CA LYS A 55 -36.48 -2.20 -7.64
C LYS A 55 -35.10 -2.85 -7.65
N ARG A 56 -34.06 -2.00 -7.62
CA ARG A 56 -32.67 -2.41 -7.39
C ARG A 56 -32.29 -2.19 -5.94
N THR A 57 -31.76 -3.23 -5.30
CA THR A 57 -31.24 -3.11 -3.94
C THR A 57 -29.73 -2.90 -3.99
N TYR A 58 -29.27 -1.74 -3.55
CA TYR A 58 -27.85 -1.40 -3.44
C TYR A 58 -27.37 -1.67 -2.00
N GLY A 59 -26.34 -2.52 -1.86
CA GLY A 59 -25.56 -2.66 -0.65
C GLY A 59 -24.31 -1.80 -0.69
N GLN A 60 -23.85 -1.35 0.47
CA GLN A 60 -22.53 -0.75 0.61
C GLN A 60 -21.67 -1.67 1.48
N GLU A 61 -20.48 -1.99 1.00
CA GLU A 61 -19.48 -2.76 1.75
C GLU A 61 -18.17 -1.98 1.84
N GLN A 62 -17.48 -2.12 2.96
CA GLN A 62 -16.19 -1.48 3.20
C GLN A 62 -15.10 -2.53 3.05
N GLU A 63 -14.16 -2.29 2.14
CA GLU A 63 -13.01 -3.18 1.88
C GLU A 63 -11.72 -2.39 2.07
N TYR A 64 -10.62 -3.04 2.44
CA TYR A 64 -9.30 -2.40 2.41
C TYR A 64 -8.97 -1.87 1.01
N MET A 65 -8.23 -0.76 0.97
CA MET A 65 -7.78 -0.18 -0.31
C MET A 65 -6.96 -1.20 -1.10
N ILE A 66 -6.04 -1.89 -0.41
CA ILE A 66 -5.37 -3.09 -0.90
C ILE A 66 -5.84 -4.26 -0.03
N ASN A 67 -6.66 -5.15 -0.60
CA ASN A 67 -7.16 -6.34 0.10
C ASN A 67 -6.01 -7.27 0.51
N THR A 68 -6.12 -7.91 1.67
CA THR A 68 -5.27 -9.02 2.15
C THR A 68 -4.98 -10.06 1.08
N ASN A 69 -5.99 -10.52 0.33
CA ASN A 69 -5.81 -11.50 -0.74
C ASN A 69 -4.89 -10.98 -1.86
N ARG A 70 -4.92 -9.67 -2.12
CA ARG A 70 -4.06 -9.03 -3.10
C ARG A 70 -2.61 -9.02 -2.63
N ILE A 71 -2.37 -8.83 -1.33
CA ILE A 71 -1.03 -8.82 -0.71
C ILE A 71 -0.44 -10.23 -0.66
N LEU A 72 -1.25 -11.23 -0.29
CA LEU A 72 -0.87 -12.65 -0.35
C LEU A 72 -0.47 -13.08 -1.77
N SER A 73 -1.10 -12.47 -2.78
CA SER A 73 -0.84 -12.73 -4.20
C SER A 73 0.31 -11.88 -4.79
N PHE A 74 1.12 -11.22 -3.96
CA PHE A 74 2.25 -10.44 -4.46
C PHE A 74 3.32 -11.33 -5.09
N ASN A 75 3.47 -11.18 -6.41
CA ASN A 75 4.56 -11.78 -7.16
C ASN A 75 5.93 -11.30 -6.65
N PRO A 76 7.01 -12.03 -6.96
CA PRO A 76 8.35 -11.49 -6.87
C PRO A 76 8.41 -10.08 -7.48
N ARG A 77 9.13 -9.17 -6.81
CA ARG A 77 9.28 -7.78 -7.25
C ARG A 77 8.03 -6.90 -7.14
N VAL A 78 7.05 -7.29 -6.33
CA VAL A 78 5.86 -6.48 -6.04
C VAL A 78 5.76 -6.19 -4.54
N GLY A 79 5.33 -4.99 -4.19
CA GLY A 79 5.13 -4.56 -2.81
C GLY A 79 4.02 -3.53 -2.66
N ALA A 80 3.68 -3.22 -1.41
CA ALA A 80 2.79 -2.11 -1.08
C ALA A 80 3.61 -0.90 -0.63
N PHE A 81 3.19 0.29 -1.07
CA PHE A 81 3.76 1.56 -0.68
C PHE A 81 2.66 2.40 -0.04
N ILE A 82 2.89 2.78 1.20
CA ILE A 82 1.98 3.56 2.03
C ILE A 82 2.70 4.87 2.34
N ASN A 83 2.08 5.97 1.94
CA ASN A 83 2.60 7.32 2.14
C ASN A 83 1.52 8.12 2.86
N GLY A 84 1.89 8.80 3.95
CA GLY A 84 0.94 9.61 4.73
C GLY A 84 0.26 10.73 3.94
N GLY A 85 0.79 11.13 2.78
CA GLY A 85 0.22 12.16 1.92
C GLY A 85 -0.63 11.68 0.73
N SER A 86 -0.69 10.38 0.45
CA SER A 86 -1.37 9.85 -0.74
C SER A 86 -2.01 8.48 -0.50
N LEU A 87 -2.95 8.09 -1.36
CA LEU A 87 -3.53 6.75 -1.31
C LEU A 87 -2.44 5.68 -1.45
N ALA A 88 -2.57 4.60 -0.68
CA ALA A 88 -1.66 3.46 -0.75
C ALA A 88 -1.67 2.86 -2.17
N CYS A 89 -0.48 2.50 -2.67
CA CYS A 89 -0.31 2.00 -4.03
C CYS A 89 0.55 0.73 -4.06
N ILE A 90 0.41 -0.01 -5.16
CA ILE A 90 1.24 -1.19 -5.42
C ILE A 90 2.45 -0.75 -6.23
N ILE A 91 3.64 -1.04 -5.73
CA ILE A 91 4.90 -0.73 -6.40
C ILE A 91 5.53 -2.00 -6.98
N LYS A 92 6.33 -1.80 -8.02
CA LYS A 92 7.18 -2.83 -8.60
C LYS A 92 8.63 -2.47 -8.31
N THR A 93 9.42 -3.46 -7.90
CA THR A 93 10.85 -3.31 -7.74
C THR A 93 11.58 -3.91 -8.95
N CYS A 94 12.76 -3.40 -9.26
CA CYS A 94 13.62 -4.00 -10.28
C CYS A 94 15.00 -4.24 -9.67
N TRP A 95 15.65 -5.32 -10.12
CA TRP A 95 17.04 -5.54 -9.73
C TRP A 95 17.92 -4.58 -10.51
N ILE A 96 18.72 -3.80 -9.81
CA ILE A 96 19.75 -2.94 -10.40
C ILE A 96 21.09 -3.59 -10.06
N PRO A 97 21.85 -4.07 -11.07
CA PRO A 97 23.15 -4.65 -10.80
C PRO A 97 24.10 -3.56 -10.29
N VAL A 98 24.74 -3.83 -9.15
CA VAL A 98 25.80 -2.97 -8.63
C VAL A 98 27.00 -3.08 -9.56
N LYS A 99 27.45 -1.95 -10.12
CA LYS A 99 28.62 -1.91 -11.00
C LYS A 99 29.91 -1.86 -10.20
N GLU A 100 29.95 -0.98 -9.21
CA GLU A 100 31.12 -0.73 -8.35
C GLU A 100 30.63 -0.43 -6.94
N PHE A 101 31.33 -0.94 -5.94
CA PHE A 101 31.11 -0.57 -4.54
C PHE A 101 32.00 0.63 -4.24
N LEU A 102 31.40 1.81 -4.15
CA LEU A 102 32.09 3.02 -3.70
C LEU A 102 32.03 3.07 -2.17
N ASP A 103 33.12 3.52 -1.55
CA ASP A 103 33.10 3.85 -0.14
C ASP A 103 32.08 4.97 0.12
N TYR A 104 31.46 4.92 1.30
CA TYR A 104 30.60 6.01 1.75
C TYR A 104 31.40 7.32 1.70
N PRO A 105 30.86 8.41 1.13
CA PRO A 105 31.58 9.68 1.06
C PRO A 105 31.97 10.08 2.48
N ARG A 106 33.28 10.15 2.73
CA ARG A 106 33.80 10.62 4.01
C ARG A 106 33.48 12.10 4.11
N GLU A 107 32.96 12.53 5.26
CA GLU A 107 32.86 13.95 5.56
C GLU A 107 34.24 14.59 5.37
N PRO A 108 34.33 15.80 4.79
CA PRO A 108 35.60 16.48 4.64
C PRO A 108 36.22 16.65 6.03
N VAL A 109 37.43 16.11 6.22
CA VAL A 109 38.19 16.34 7.45
C VAL A 109 38.46 17.85 7.54
N PRO A 110 38.05 18.53 8.62
CA PRO A 110 38.36 19.95 8.76
C PRO A 110 39.89 20.12 8.74
N SER A 111 40.40 20.94 7.82
CA SER A 111 41.80 21.31 7.78
C SER A 111 42.17 22.03 9.07
N ASN A 112 43.22 21.57 9.76
CA ASN A 112 43.71 22.11 11.03
C ASN A 112 44.20 23.57 11.00
N ASP A 113 43.99 24.31 9.90
CA ASP A 113 44.44 25.69 9.72
C ASP A 113 43.60 26.73 10.49
N MET A 114 42.67 26.31 11.34
CA MET A 114 41.83 27.20 12.17
C MET A 114 41.89 26.92 13.68
N ILE A 115 43.00 26.35 14.19
CA ILE A 115 43.31 26.50 15.62
C ILE A 115 43.98 27.87 15.79
N ILE A 116 43.16 28.88 16.05
CA ILE A 116 43.67 30.15 16.59
C ILE A 116 43.94 29.86 18.06
N ASP A 117 45.21 29.66 18.42
CA ASP A 117 45.63 29.59 19.82
C ASP A 117 45.34 30.95 20.47
N TYR A 118 44.27 31.01 21.27
CA TYR A 118 44.04 32.11 22.19
C TYR A 118 44.92 31.88 23.42
N THR A 119 46.14 32.41 23.37
CA THR A 119 46.96 32.64 24.56
C THR A 119 46.52 33.93 25.25
#